data_AF-A0A7X2Z9S0-F1
#
_entry.id   AF-A0A7X2Z9S0-F1
#
_cell.length_a   1.000
_cell.length_b   1.000
_cell.length_c   1.000
_cell.angle_alpha   90.00
_cell.angle_beta   90.00
_cell.angle_gamma   90.00
#
_symmetry.space_group_name_H-M   'P 1'
#
loop_
_entity.id
_entity.type
_entity.pdbx_description
1 polymer ?
#
loop_
_entity_poly.entity_id
_entity_poly.type
_entity_poly.pdbx_seq_one_letter_code
_entity_poly.pdbx_strand_id
1 'polypeptide(L)'
;MSPKKPIQLTKTMRTAYLFQRLRQCKRCGAYTCLAAESCPDCGAVQTWLPLPKPAEVVSRQRAYTDMLVLGIFAAAGFLVARSFAEMAAALGTGAVLIAVYARIRQTYEPYLLRRILNRLLLQEHEKIRRGLLQDIDKAEADLKAEDYKSAYEKFREIGFFIKDNPIRLLKLMCLNRFILRSDMELELTSLIPDRFDGDFVAYLLEVGRVKPQLIDRPTIQYVVKHREQIERLPHGSEVLTAAAAAALRIRSHLPLYRSLVLDYADALPEDRLRRLQQLAAERADEDPELFERVRQTVNRRFGGDASKPQAVPVLSGEDAHSKS
;
A
#
# COMPACT_ATOMS: atom_id res chain seq x y z
N MET A 1 -18.64 -24.28 -9.31
CA MET A 1 -17.82 -23.43 -8.43
C MET A 1 -17.10 -24.34 -7.46
N SER A 2 -15.76 -24.33 -7.42
CA SER A 2 -15.04 -25.12 -6.40
C SER A 2 -15.33 -24.55 -5.00
N PRO A 3 -15.38 -25.38 -3.96
CA PRO A 3 -15.65 -24.92 -2.60
C PRO A 3 -14.55 -23.95 -2.15
N LYS A 4 -14.97 -22.82 -1.56
CA LYS A 4 -14.06 -21.83 -0.99
C LYS A 4 -13.39 -22.38 0.26
N LYS A 5 -12.11 -22.08 0.42
CA LYS A 5 -11.30 -22.58 1.54
C LYS A 5 -11.15 -21.50 2.62
N PRO A 6 -11.35 -21.81 3.91
CA PRO A 6 -10.95 -20.93 4.98
C PRO A 6 -9.42 -20.94 5.08
N ILE A 7 -8.80 -19.76 5.13
CA ILE A 7 -7.34 -19.63 5.23
C ILE A 7 -6.96 -18.57 6.27
N GLN A 8 -5.70 -18.61 6.71
CA GLN A 8 -5.07 -17.54 7.46
C GLN A 8 -3.89 -17.02 6.65
N LEU A 9 -3.96 -15.74 6.27
CA LEU A 9 -2.90 -15.07 5.52
C LEU A 9 -1.82 -14.58 6.48
N THR A 10 -0.57 -14.75 6.10
CA THR A 10 0.57 -14.15 6.81
C THR A 10 0.46 -12.62 6.77
N LYS A 11 0.80 -11.94 7.87
CA LYS A 11 0.82 -10.47 7.89
C LYS A 11 1.93 -9.93 7.00
N THR A 12 1.64 -8.87 6.25
CA THR A 12 2.64 -8.22 5.41
C THR A 12 3.70 -7.49 6.23
N MET A 13 4.94 -7.51 5.77
CA MET A 13 6.02 -6.76 6.42
C MET A 13 5.81 -5.26 6.24
N ARG A 14 5.67 -4.51 7.34
CA ARG A 14 5.60 -3.05 7.28
C ARG A 14 7.01 -2.49 7.10
N THR A 15 7.26 -1.88 5.95
CA THR A 15 8.55 -1.29 5.59
C THR A 15 8.36 0.18 5.26
N ALA A 16 9.27 1.03 5.74
CA ALA A 16 9.27 2.45 5.39
C ALA A 16 9.66 2.69 3.92
N TYR A 17 10.50 1.80 3.37
CA TYR A 17 10.97 1.88 1.99
C TYR A 17 10.86 0.54 1.28
N LEU A 18 10.54 0.58 -0.01
CA LEU A 18 10.34 -0.61 -0.85
C LEU A 18 11.58 -1.52 -0.91
N PHE A 19 12.79 -0.93 -0.96
CA PHE A 19 14.04 -1.70 -1.02
C PHE A 19 14.25 -2.61 0.20
N GLN A 20 13.63 -2.33 1.35
CA GLN A 20 13.75 -3.15 2.56
C GLN A 20 13.09 -4.52 2.39
N ARG A 21 12.19 -4.66 1.42
CA ARG A 21 11.58 -5.94 1.05
C ARG A 21 12.48 -6.79 0.15
N LEU A 22 13.49 -6.18 -0.48
CA LEU A 22 14.48 -6.92 -1.26
C LEU A 22 15.50 -7.59 -0.35
N ARG A 23 15.89 -8.80 -0.73
CA ARG A 23 16.95 -9.56 -0.12
C ARG A 23 17.98 -9.93 -1.17
N GLN A 24 19.25 -9.89 -0.80
CA GLN A 24 20.36 -10.28 -1.66
C GLN A 24 21.06 -11.53 -1.11
N CYS A 25 21.39 -12.47 -1.99
CA CYS A 25 22.18 -13.64 -1.63
C CYS A 25 23.64 -13.25 -1.41
N LYS A 26 24.23 -13.61 -0.26
CA LYS A 26 25.66 -13.37 0.02
C LYS A 26 26.62 -14.04 -0.96
N ARG A 27 26.24 -15.18 -1.55
CA ARG A 27 27.15 -16.00 -2.37
C ARG A 27 27.21 -15.54 -3.82
N CYS A 28 26.05 -15.42 -4.48
CA CYS A 28 25.98 -15.06 -5.90
C CYS A 28 25.48 -13.63 -6.16
N GLY A 29 25.02 -12.91 -5.14
CA GLY A 29 24.46 -11.57 -5.31
C GLY A 29 23.08 -11.51 -5.98
N ALA A 30 22.41 -12.66 -6.16
CA ALA A 30 21.05 -12.73 -6.67
C ALA A 30 20.05 -12.03 -5.73
N TYR A 31 18.93 -11.57 -6.28
CA TYR A 31 17.90 -10.84 -5.55
C TYR A 31 16.60 -11.63 -5.47
N THR A 32 15.85 -11.46 -4.38
CA THR A 32 14.48 -11.96 -4.23
C THR A 32 13.68 -11.02 -3.33
N CYS A 33 12.37 -10.92 -3.54
CA CYS A 33 11.45 -10.31 -2.58
C CYS A 33 10.77 -11.34 -1.69
N LEU A 34 10.91 -12.64 -2.01
CA LEU A 34 10.25 -13.72 -1.29
C LEU A 34 11.08 -14.15 -0.07
N ALA A 35 10.38 -14.72 0.92
CA ALA A 35 11.03 -15.45 2.01
C ALA A 35 11.45 -16.85 1.51
N ALA A 36 12.44 -16.90 0.62
CA ALA A 36 12.97 -18.15 0.09
C ALA A 36 13.94 -18.82 1.08
N GLU A 37 13.84 -20.14 1.26
CA GLU A 37 14.76 -20.91 2.10
C GLU A 37 16.12 -21.09 1.43
N SER A 38 16.13 -21.24 0.10
CA SER A 38 17.32 -21.44 -0.73
C SER A 38 17.39 -20.47 -1.90
N CYS A 39 18.62 -20.21 -2.36
CA CYS A 39 18.87 -19.39 -3.54
C CYS A 39 18.70 -20.22 -4.82
N PRO A 40 17.85 -19.81 -5.78
CA PRO A 40 17.63 -20.56 -7.01
C PRO A 40 18.89 -20.62 -7.89
N ASP A 41 19.73 -19.57 -7.87
CA ASP A 41 20.90 -19.47 -8.74
C ASP A 41 22.09 -20.30 -8.25
N CYS A 42 22.30 -20.40 -6.93
CA CYS A 42 23.51 -21.04 -6.36
C CYS A 42 23.24 -22.17 -5.36
N GLY A 43 21.97 -22.50 -5.09
CA GLY A 43 21.56 -23.54 -4.15
C GLY A 43 21.87 -23.26 -2.68
N ALA A 44 22.46 -22.10 -2.35
CA ALA A 44 22.84 -21.79 -0.98
C ALA A 44 21.60 -21.57 -0.09
N VAL A 45 21.57 -22.25 1.05
CA VAL A 45 20.48 -22.19 2.04
C VAL A 45 20.75 -21.06 3.04
N GLN A 46 19.70 -20.36 3.50
CA GLN A 46 19.78 -19.30 4.54
C GLN A 46 20.83 -18.19 4.31
N THR A 47 21.03 -17.82 3.05
CA THR A 47 22.10 -16.88 2.67
C THR A 47 21.58 -15.47 2.34
N TRP A 48 20.31 -15.18 2.65
CA TRP A 48 19.63 -13.94 2.29
C TRP A 48 19.89 -12.80 3.29
N LEU A 49 20.42 -11.68 2.79
CA LEU A 49 20.58 -10.43 3.54
C LEU A 49 19.50 -9.43 3.14
N PRO A 50 18.72 -8.87 4.09
CA PRO A 50 17.85 -7.75 3.78
C PRO A 50 18.69 -6.51 3.44
N LEU A 51 18.27 -5.74 2.43
CA LEU A 51 18.82 -4.40 2.22
C LEU A 51 18.33 -3.46 3.35
N PRO A 52 19.21 -2.63 3.95
CA PRO A 52 20.46 -2.09 3.39
C PRO A 52 21.76 -2.75 3.88
N LYS A 53 21.73 -3.93 4.53
CA LYS A 53 22.95 -4.53 5.14
C LYS A 53 24.17 -4.61 4.21
N PRO A 54 24.04 -4.98 2.92
CA PRO A 54 25.19 -4.95 2.01
C PRO A 54 25.80 -3.55 1.83
N ALA A 55 24.96 -2.51 1.76
CA ALA A 55 25.41 -1.13 1.62
C ALA A 55 26.10 -0.61 2.90
N GLU A 56 25.65 -1.04 4.08
CA GLU A 56 26.30 -0.74 5.35
C GLU A 56 27.71 -1.34 5.45
N VAL A 57 27.87 -2.59 5.01
CA VAL A 57 29.18 -3.27 4.98
C VAL A 57 30.16 -2.51 4.07
N VAL A 58 29.72 -2.14 2.86
CA VAL A 58 30.54 -1.35 1.92
C VAL A 58 30.89 0.03 2.49
N SER A 59 29.92 0.72 3.12
CA SER A 59 30.16 2.01 3.78
C SER A 59 31.21 1.91 4.89
N ARG A 60 31.12 0.85 5.71
CA ARG A 60 32.05 0.62 6.82
C ARG A 60 33.46 0.28 6.32
N GLN A 61 33.59 -0.58 5.31
CA GLN A 61 34.89 -0.90 4.71
C GLN A 61 35.57 0.35 4.16
N ARG A 62 34.84 1.16 3.40
CA ARG A 62 35.38 2.40 2.82
C ARG A 62 35.93 3.35 3.87
N ALA A 63 35.29 3.43 5.03
CA ALA A 63 35.74 4.29 6.10
C ALA A 63 36.98 3.78 6.85
N TYR A 64 37.10 2.46 7.00
CA TYR A 64 38.36 1.90 7.50
C TYR A 64 39.50 2.21 6.52
N THR A 65 39.26 2.10 5.21
CA THR A 65 40.26 2.48 4.20
C THR A 65 40.64 3.96 4.30
N ASP A 66 39.67 4.87 4.39
CA ASP A 66 39.93 6.31 4.52
C ASP A 66 40.70 6.63 5.82
N MET A 67 40.33 6.01 6.95
CA MET A 67 41.05 6.17 8.22
C MET A 67 42.48 5.61 8.15
N LEU A 68 42.70 4.48 7.49
CA LEU A 68 44.04 3.92 7.28
C LEU A 68 44.90 4.84 6.42
N VAL A 69 44.34 5.44 5.37
CA VAL A 69 45.05 6.42 4.52
C VAL A 69 45.47 7.64 5.35
N LEU A 70 44.58 8.19 6.19
CA LEU A 70 44.92 9.28 7.11
C LEU A 70 46.01 8.86 8.11
N GLY A 71 45.95 7.63 8.63
CA GLY A 71 46.97 7.06 9.51
C GLY A 71 48.33 6.92 8.84
N ILE A 72 48.36 6.47 7.57
CA ILE A 72 49.60 6.37 6.78
C ILE A 72 50.21 7.76 6.55
N PHE A 73 49.40 8.78 6.25
CA PHE A 73 49.91 10.15 6.12
C PHE A 73 50.50 10.69 7.44
N ALA A 74 49.85 10.43 8.57
CA ALA A 74 50.36 10.80 9.88
C ALA A 74 51.69 10.07 10.20
N ALA A 75 51.78 8.77 9.90
CA ALA A 75 53.00 7.98 10.07
C ALA A 75 54.14 8.43 9.15
N ALA A 76 53.83 8.78 7.89
CA ALA A 76 54.81 9.32 6.96
C ALA A 76 55.36 10.68 7.44
N GLY A 77 54.49 11.57 7.94
CA GLY A 77 54.90 12.84 8.54
C GLY A 77 55.82 12.64 9.75
N PHE A 78 55.54 11.62 10.57
CA PHE A 78 56.40 11.24 11.70
C PHE A 78 57.79 10.76 11.25
N LEU A 79 57.88 9.98 10.17
CA LEU A 79 59.17 9.47 9.67
C LEU A 79 60.06 10.55 9.05
N VAL A 80 59.47 11.63 8.51
CA VAL A 80 60.20 12.74 7.90
C VAL A 80 60.61 13.80 8.93
N ALA A 81 59.95 13.83 10.10
CA ALA A 81 60.22 14.78 11.16
C ALA A 81 61.66 14.66 11.69
N ARG A 82 62.34 15.80 11.84
CA ARG A 82 63.74 15.88 12.32
C ARG A 82 63.85 16.31 13.78
N SER A 83 62.75 16.78 14.38
CA SER A 83 62.70 17.25 15.76
C SER A 83 61.54 16.63 16.55
N PHE A 84 61.71 16.51 17.88
CA PHE A 84 60.64 16.03 18.77
C PHE A 84 59.36 16.89 18.68
N ALA A 85 59.51 18.20 18.46
CA ALA A 85 58.39 19.11 18.27
C ALA A 85 57.63 18.81 16.97
N GLU A 86 58.33 18.55 15.87
CA GLU A 86 57.73 18.14 14.59
C GLU A 86 57.02 16.78 14.69
N MET A 87 57.60 15.82 15.42
CA MET A 87 56.98 14.51 15.65
C MET A 87 55.67 14.64 16.43
N ALA A 88 55.67 15.44 17.50
CA ALA A 88 54.47 15.70 18.30
C ALA A 88 53.39 16.45 17.50
N ALA A 89 53.80 17.43 16.67
CA ALA A 89 52.89 18.15 15.79
C ALA A 89 52.27 17.21 14.73
N ALA A 90 53.06 16.36 14.08
CA ALA A 90 52.57 15.43 13.06
C ALA A 90 51.53 14.44 13.62
N LEU A 91 51.81 13.85 14.79
CA LEU A 91 50.86 12.95 15.46
C LEU A 91 49.62 13.68 15.97
N GLY A 92 49.79 14.87 16.56
CA GLY A 92 48.68 15.70 17.04
C GLY A 92 47.73 16.10 15.90
N THR A 93 48.28 16.60 14.78
CA THR A 93 47.49 16.95 13.59
C THR A 93 46.81 15.72 12.99
N GLY A 94 47.51 14.57 12.91
CA GLY A 94 46.91 13.32 12.44
C GLY A 94 45.72 12.86 13.29
N ALA A 95 45.86 12.91 14.61
CA ALA A 95 44.78 12.55 15.54
C ALA A 95 43.57 13.49 15.40
N VAL A 96 43.80 14.81 15.29
CA VAL A 96 42.75 15.79 15.07
C VAL A 96 42.03 15.54 13.74
N LEU A 97 42.76 15.27 12.65
CA LEU A 97 42.16 14.97 11.35
C LEU A 97 41.29 13.71 11.39
N ILE A 98 41.74 12.64 12.06
CA ILE A 98 40.96 11.41 12.24
C ILE A 98 39.69 11.69 13.06
N ALA A 99 39.78 12.47 14.15
CA ALA A 99 38.63 12.82 14.98
C ALA A 99 37.60 13.68 14.23
N VAL A 100 38.08 14.68 13.47
CA VAL A 100 37.22 15.52 12.61
C VAL A 100 36.56 14.68 11.53
N TYR A 101 37.30 13.81 10.84
CA TYR A 101 36.76 12.90 9.84
C TYR A 101 35.69 11.96 10.44
N ALA A 102 35.96 11.36 11.60
CA ALA A 102 35.01 10.49 12.28
C ALA A 102 33.72 11.23 12.64
N ARG A 103 33.84 12.47 13.13
CA ARG A 103 32.69 13.31 13.48
C ARG A 103 31.85 13.71 12.26
N ILE A 104 32.49 14.19 11.19
CA ILE A 104 31.82 14.47 9.91
C ILE A 104 31.11 13.21 9.43
N ARG A 105 31.79 12.07 9.42
CA ARG A 105 31.21 10.82 8.93
C ARG A 105 30.00 10.39 9.73
N GLN A 106 30.03 10.45 11.06
CA GLN A 106 28.86 10.14 11.89
C GLN A 106 27.66 11.03 11.57
N THR A 107 27.89 12.32 11.32
CA THR A 107 26.82 13.25 10.92
C THR A 107 26.25 12.94 9.54
N TYR A 108 27.08 12.55 8.57
CA TYR A 108 26.66 12.32 7.19
C TYR A 108 26.41 10.84 6.81
N GLU A 109 26.58 9.89 7.73
CA GLU A 109 26.38 8.46 7.53
C GLU A 109 25.03 8.11 6.85
N PRO A 110 23.86 8.64 7.29
CA PRO A 110 22.59 8.31 6.64
C PRO A 110 22.54 8.78 5.18
N TYR A 111 23.17 9.92 4.86
CA TYR A 111 23.22 10.45 3.50
C TYR A 111 24.16 9.62 2.61
N LEU A 112 25.32 9.23 3.13
CA LEU A 112 26.27 8.37 2.44
C LEU A 112 25.67 6.99 2.15
N LEU A 113 25.00 6.39 3.14
CA LEU A 113 24.34 5.10 2.98
C LEU A 113 23.26 5.16 1.89
N ARG A 114 22.42 6.21 1.90
CA ARG A 114 21.40 6.41 0.87
C ARG A 114 22.01 6.56 -0.53
N ARG A 115 23.13 7.28 -0.67
CA ARG A 115 23.84 7.46 -1.94
C ARG A 115 24.45 6.14 -2.45
N ILE A 116 25.09 5.38 -1.56
CA ILE A 116 25.67 4.07 -1.89
C ILE A 116 24.57 3.10 -2.30
N LEU A 117 23.49 3.03 -1.52
CA LEU A 117 22.33 2.20 -1.81
C LEU A 117 21.70 2.55 -3.16
N ASN A 118 21.49 3.83 -3.44
CA ASN A 118 20.92 4.27 -4.72
C ASN A 118 21.81 3.85 -5.89
N ARG A 119 23.13 4.02 -5.75
CA ARG A 119 24.08 3.57 -6.78
C ARG A 119 24.03 2.05 -6.97
N LEU A 120 23.98 1.27 -5.89
CA LEU A 120 23.89 -0.19 -5.95
C LEU A 120 22.61 -0.64 -6.66
N LEU A 121 21.46 -0.05 -6.31
CA LEU A 121 20.18 -0.36 -6.94
C LEU A 121 20.17 -0.01 -8.44
N LEU A 122 20.80 1.10 -8.83
CA LEU A 122 20.95 1.49 -10.23
C LEU A 122 21.94 0.58 -10.98
N GLN A 123 23.04 0.17 -10.36
CA GLN A 123 24.00 -0.71 -11.02
C GLN A 123 23.49 -2.15 -11.16
N GLU A 124 22.69 -2.61 -10.21
CA GLU A 124 22.20 -3.99 -10.16
C GLU A 124 20.74 -4.13 -10.62
N HIS A 125 20.17 -3.13 -11.32
CA HIS A 125 18.76 -3.14 -11.73
C HIS A 125 18.37 -4.39 -12.54
N GLU A 126 19.24 -4.85 -13.46
CA GLU A 126 18.98 -6.06 -14.25
C GLU A 126 19.03 -7.34 -13.41
N LYS A 127 19.85 -7.39 -12.36
CA LYS A 127 19.86 -8.52 -11.43
C LYS A 127 18.58 -8.54 -10.60
N ILE A 128 18.13 -7.37 -10.13
CA ILE A 128 16.88 -7.22 -9.39
C ILE A 128 15.70 -7.65 -10.26
N ARG A 129 15.64 -7.17 -11.52
CA ARG A 129 14.60 -7.54 -12.47
C ARG A 129 14.54 -9.04 -12.71
N ARG A 130 15.68 -9.68 -12.99
CA ARG A 130 15.75 -11.14 -13.17
C ARG A 130 15.29 -11.91 -11.93
N GLY A 131 15.71 -11.47 -10.74
CA GLY A 131 15.26 -12.08 -9.48
C GLY A 131 13.74 -11.99 -9.28
N LEU A 132 13.14 -10.83 -9.60
CA LEU A 132 11.68 -10.66 -9.53
C LEU A 132 10.93 -11.52 -10.55
N LEU A 133 11.48 -11.71 -11.75
CA LEU A 133 10.89 -12.62 -12.75
C LEU A 133 10.91 -14.07 -12.26
N GLN A 134 12.03 -14.53 -11.68
CA GLN A 134 12.11 -15.86 -11.05
C GLN A 134 11.11 -16.01 -9.89
N ASP A 135 10.86 -14.94 -9.13
CA ASP A 135 9.88 -14.94 -8.05
C ASP A 135 8.44 -15.07 -8.60
N ILE A 136 8.15 -14.49 -9.77
CA ILE A 136 6.87 -14.70 -10.49
C ILE A 136 6.75 -16.17 -10.92
N ASP A 137 7.78 -16.75 -11.54
CA ASP A 137 7.74 -18.14 -12.00
C ASP A 137 7.45 -19.11 -10.83
N LYS A 138 8.02 -18.84 -9.65
CA LYS A 138 7.73 -19.61 -8.42
C LYS A 138 6.28 -19.44 -7.94
N ALA A 139 5.74 -18.23 -7.99
CA ALA A 139 4.36 -17.98 -7.61
C ALA A 139 3.38 -18.67 -8.57
N GLU A 140 3.68 -18.68 -9.87
CA GLU A 140 2.92 -19.41 -10.88
C GLU A 140 3.02 -20.93 -10.72
N ALA A 141 4.19 -21.45 -10.31
CA ALA A 141 4.36 -22.88 -10.03
C ALA A 141 3.45 -23.32 -8.87
N ASP A 142 3.37 -22.55 -7.78
CA ASP A 142 2.44 -22.82 -6.68
C ASP A 142 0.98 -22.76 -7.14
N LEU A 143 0.65 -21.79 -8.00
CA LEU A 143 -0.69 -21.64 -8.53
C LEU A 143 -1.11 -22.87 -9.37
N LYS A 144 -0.19 -23.39 -10.19
CA LYS A 144 -0.39 -24.63 -10.97
C LYS A 144 -0.49 -25.86 -10.08
N ALA A 145 0.17 -25.85 -8.92
CA ALA A 145 0.06 -26.90 -7.90
C ALA A 145 -1.20 -26.77 -7.01
N GLU A 146 -2.12 -25.85 -7.33
CA GLU A 146 -3.32 -25.54 -6.54
C GLU A 146 -3.06 -25.04 -5.11
N ASP A 147 -1.82 -24.64 -4.78
CA ASP A 147 -1.50 -23.95 -3.54
C ASP A 147 -1.75 -22.44 -3.69
N TYR A 148 -3.05 -22.10 -3.75
CA TYR A 148 -3.51 -20.72 -3.89
C TYR A 148 -3.01 -19.82 -2.76
N LYS A 149 -2.84 -20.35 -1.54
CA LYS A 149 -2.41 -19.54 -0.39
C LYS A 149 -0.96 -19.08 -0.60
N SER A 150 -0.06 -20.01 -0.86
CA SER A 150 1.35 -19.68 -1.09
C SER A 150 1.53 -18.82 -2.33
N ALA A 151 0.81 -19.13 -3.41
CA ALA A 151 0.79 -18.31 -4.62
C ALA A 151 0.36 -16.87 -4.34
N TYR A 152 -0.75 -16.66 -3.63
CA TYR A 152 -1.24 -15.32 -3.29
C TYR A 152 -0.25 -14.55 -2.42
N GLU A 153 0.34 -15.18 -1.39
CA GLU A 153 1.32 -14.52 -0.52
C GLU A 153 2.56 -14.08 -1.31
N LYS A 154 3.04 -14.92 -2.25
CA LYS A 154 4.13 -14.56 -3.18
C LYS A 154 3.73 -13.42 -4.11
N PHE A 155 2.59 -13.50 -4.80
CA PHE A 155 2.10 -12.41 -5.67
C PHE A 155 1.86 -11.11 -4.91
N ARG A 156 1.42 -11.18 -3.65
CA ARG A 156 1.25 -10.02 -2.78
C ARG A 156 2.58 -9.31 -2.53
N GLU A 157 3.64 -10.05 -2.21
CA GLU A 157 4.99 -9.48 -2.04
C GLU A 157 5.57 -8.93 -3.35
N ILE A 158 5.41 -9.64 -4.46
CA ILE A 158 5.84 -9.19 -5.80
C ILE A 158 5.08 -7.92 -6.21
N GLY A 159 3.80 -7.82 -5.87
CA GLY A 159 2.92 -6.69 -6.19
C GLY A 159 3.34 -5.35 -5.59
N PHE A 160 4.25 -5.33 -4.61
CA PHE A 160 4.88 -4.09 -4.14
C PHE A 160 5.88 -3.51 -5.13
N PHE A 161 6.50 -4.36 -5.96
CA PHE A 161 7.49 -3.99 -6.96
C PHE A 161 6.87 -3.87 -8.36
N ILE A 162 6.03 -4.83 -8.74
CA ILE A 162 5.46 -4.95 -10.09
C ILE A 162 3.95 -4.75 -9.99
N LYS A 163 3.46 -3.61 -10.45
CA LYS A 163 2.04 -3.21 -10.38
C LYS A 163 1.26 -3.52 -11.66
N ASP A 164 1.70 -4.51 -12.41
CA ASP A 164 1.14 -4.83 -13.72
C ASP A 164 -0.22 -5.52 -13.61
N ASN A 165 -1.07 -5.34 -14.61
CA ASN A 165 -2.41 -5.93 -14.66
C ASN A 165 -2.42 -7.48 -14.53
N PRO A 166 -1.50 -8.25 -15.17
CA PRO A 166 -1.47 -9.70 -14.99
C PRO A 166 -1.28 -10.14 -13.53
N ILE A 167 -0.43 -9.46 -12.77
CA ILE A 167 -0.22 -9.76 -11.35
C ILE A 167 -1.50 -9.48 -10.54
N ARG A 168 -2.23 -8.41 -10.86
CA ARG A 168 -3.52 -8.11 -10.21
C ARG A 168 -4.55 -9.21 -10.48
N LEU A 169 -4.65 -9.68 -11.73
CA LEU A 169 -5.56 -10.76 -12.11
C LEU A 169 -5.19 -12.09 -11.41
N LEU A 170 -3.91 -12.44 -11.35
CA LEU A 170 -3.44 -13.65 -10.65
C LEU A 170 -3.75 -13.60 -9.14
N LYS A 171 -3.61 -12.44 -8.52
CA LYS A 171 -4.05 -12.23 -7.12
C LYS A 171 -5.55 -12.43 -6.95
N LEU A 172 -6.36 -11.85 -7.84
CA LEU A 172 -7.82 -12.00 -7.82
C LEU A 172 -8.25 -13.46 -7.98
N MET A 173 -7.62 -14.18 -8.91
CA MET A 173 -7.85 -15.61 -9.09
C MET A 173 -7.63 -16.40 -7.81
N CYS A 174 -6.60 -16.05 -7.02
CA CYS A 174 -6.35 -16.69 -5.72
C CYS A 174 -7.38 -16.26 -4.67
N LEU A 175 -7.65 -14.97 -4.55
CA LEU A 175 -8.56 -14.40 -3.55
C LEU A 175 -10.00 -14.94 -3.67
N ASN A 176 -10.48 -15.14 -4.89
CA ASN A 176 -11.81 -15.71 -5.14
C ASN A 176 -11.95 -17.18 -4.70
N ARG A 177 -10.84 -17.85 -4.35
CA ARG A 177 -10.86 -19.21 -3.77
C ARG A 177 -10.97 -19.21 -2.25
N PHE A 178 -10.87 -18.06 -1.59
CA PHE A 178 -10.85 -17.95 -0.14
C PHE A 178 -12.20 -17.50 0.42
N ILE A 179 -12.47 -17.91 1.66
CA ILE A 179 -13.53 -17.29 2.46
C ILE A 179 -12.95 -16.02 3.09
N LEU A 180 -13.38 -14.86 2.57
CA LEU A 180 -12.90 -13.57 3.05
C LEU A 180 -13.47 -13.26 4.44
N ARG A 181 -12.62 -12.70 5.30
CA ARG A 181 -12.99 -12.29 6.67
C ARG A 181 -12.46 -10.90 7.00
N SER A 182 -13.09 -10.27 7.99
CA SER A 182 -12.77 -8.90 8.39
C SER A 182 -11.44 -8.78 9.16
N ASP A 183 -10.87 -9.86 9.66
CA ASP A 183 -9.54 -9.88 10.28
C ASP A 183 -8.40 -9.87 9.25
N MET A 184 -8.67 -10.21 7.98
CA MET A 184 -7.66 -10.33 6.94
C MET A 184 -7.18 -8.97 6.42
N GLU A 185 -5.90 -8.91 6.00
CA GLU A 185 -5.33 -7.78 5.25
C GLU A 185 -5.82 -7.83 3.78
N LEU A 186 -7.08 -7.44 3.58
CA LEU A 186 -7.71 -7.34 2.26
C LEU A 186 -7.27 -6.06 1.54
N GLU A 187 -7.05 -6.18 0.24
CA GLU A 187 -6.76 -5.08 -0.66
C GLU A 187 -7.85 -4.99 -1.74
N LEU A 188 -8.23 -3.78 -2.18
CA LEU A 188 -9.24 -3.58 -3.23
C LEU A 188 -8.73 -2.63 -4.30
N THR A 189 -8.30 -1.44 -3.91
CA THR A 189 -7.78 -0.39 -4.81
C THR A 189 -6.58 -0.85 -5.64
N SER A 190 -5.67 -1.62 -5.05
CA SER A 190 -4.48 -2.15 -5.74
C SER A 190 -4.80 -3.27 -6.74
N LEU A 191 -6.00 -3.84 -6.67
CA LEU A 191 -6.46 -4.94 -7.53
C LEU A 191 -7.37 -4.48 -8.67
N ILE A 192 -7.66 -3.17 -8.77
CA ILE A 192 -8.50 -2.64 -9.84
C ILE A 192 -7.86 -3.00 -11.19
N PRO A 193 -8.57 -3.75 -12.05
CA PRO A 193 -8.07 -4.11 -13.36
C PRO A 193 -8.24 -2.95 -14.35
N ASP A 194 -7.41 -2.94 -15.39
CA ASP A 194 -7.43 -1.85 -16.38
C ASP A 194 -8.67 -1.91 -17.30
N ARG A 195 -9.23 -3.12 -17.47
CA ARG A 195 -10.44 -3.43 -18.25
C ARG A 195 -11.48 -4.10 -17.36
N PHE A 196 -12.70 -4.22 -17.87
CA PHE A 196 -13.75 -4.96 -17.19
C PHE A 196 -13.33 -6.41 -16.94
N ASP A 197 -13.46 -6.84 -15.69
CA ASP A 197 -13.18 -8.18 -15.23
C ASP A 197 -14.28 -8.61 -14.23
N GLY A 198 -14.90 -9.76 -14.51
CA GLY A 198 -16.00 -10.29 -13.69
C GLY A 198 -15.53 -10.83 -12.34
N ASP A 199 -14.31 -11.36 -12.27
CA ASP A 199 -13.71 -11.90 -11.05
C ASP A 199 -13.43 -10.79 -10.04
N PHE A 200 -12.99 -9.62 -10.50
CA PHE A 200 -12.88 -8.42 -9.68
C PHE A 200 -14.23 -7.97 -9.13
N VAL A 201 -15.29 -8.00 -9.93
CA VAL A 201 -16.64 -7.58 -9.50
C VAL A 201 -17.19 -8.54 -8.43
N ALA A 202 -16.98 -9.85 -8.61
CA ALA A 202 -17.33 -10.84 -7.59
C ALA A 202 -16.55 -10.62 -6.29
N TYR A 203 -15.24 -10.41 -6.38
CA TYR A 203 -14.39 -10.10 -5.24
C TYR A 203 -14.82 -8.81 -4.52
N LEU A 204 -15.13 -7.75 -5.28
CA LEU A 204 -15.59 -6.47 -4.77
C LEU A 204 -16.89 -6.60 -3.97
N LEU A 205 -17.83 -7.42 -4.42
CA LEU A 205 -19.08 -7.67 -3.68
C LEU A 205 -18.78 -8.30 -2.31
N GLU A 206 -17.91 -9.30 -2.28
CA GLU A 206 -17.54 -10.00 -1.05
C GLU A 206 -16.80 -9.08 -0.07
N VAL A 207 -15.84 -8.30 -0.59
CA VAL A 207 -15.16 -7.27 0.21
C VAL A 207 -16.17 -6.22 0.70
N GLY A 208 -17.13 -5.81 -0.12
CA GLY A 208 -18.17 -4.87 0.25
C GLY A 208 -19.04 -5.35 1.41
N ARG A 209 -19.30 -6.66 1.50
CA ARG A 209 -20.05 -7.29 2.60
C ARG A 209 -19.24 -7.37 3.89
N VAL A 210 -17.93 -7.62 3.80
CA VAL A 210 -17.06 -7.90 4.95
C VAL A 210 -16.36 -6.63 5.49
N LYS A 211 -15.90 -5.76 4.59
CA LYS A 211 -15.20 -4.49 4.86
C LYS A 211 -15.67 -3.41 3.88
N PRO A 212 -16.91 -2.89 4.02
CA PRO A 212 -17.45 -1.88 3.11
C PRO A 212 -16.57 -0.64 3.00
N GLN A 213 -15.81 -0.29 4.04
CA GLN A 213 -14.88 0.85 4.05
C GLN A 213 -13.76 0.78 3.01
N LEU A 214 -13.44 -0.41 2.48
CA LEU A 214 -12.41 -0.56 1.43
C LEU A 214 -12.88 -0.09 0.05
N ILE A 215 -14.20 0.04 -0.17
CA ILE A 215 -14.74 0.63 -1.40
C ILE A 215 -14.46 2.14 -1.36
N ASP A 216 -13.44 2.55 -2.11
CA ASP A 216 -12.93 3.91 -2.19
C ASP A 216 -13.22 4.56 -3.55
N ARG A 217 -12.74 5.80 -3.75
CA ARG A 217 -13.05 6.58 -4.95
C ARG A 217 -12.63 5.88 -6.25
N PRO A 218 -11.39 5.35 -6.41
CA PRO A 218 -11.01 4.63 -7.61
C PRO A 218 -11.90 3.41 -7.88
N THR A 219 -12.30 2.69 -6.82
CA THR A 219 -13.22 1.56 -6.94
C THR A 219 -14.59 1.99 -7.46
N ILE A 220 -15.15 3.08 -6.92
CA ILE A 220 -16.44 3.62 -7.39
C ILE A 220 -16.32 4.07 -8.86
N GLN A 221 -15.21 4.71 -9.25
CA GLN A 221 -14.98 5.11 -10.64
C GLN A 221 -14.95 3.91 -11.59
N TYR A 222 -14.31 2.82 -11.19
CA TYR A 222 -14.31 1.58 -11.97
C TYR A 222 -15.73 1.04 -12.14
N VAL A 223 -16.52 1.00 -11.06
CA VAL A 223 -17.91 0.53 -11.09
C VAL A 223 -18.78 1.40 -12.00
N VAL A 224 -18.64 2.73 -11.93
CA VAL A 224 -19.38 3.66 -12.80
C VAL A 224 -18.97 3.49 -14.26
N LYS A 225 -17.66 3.37 -14.54
CA LYS A 225 -17.12 3.17 -15.89
C LYS A 225 -17.67 1.89 -16.54
N HIS A 226 -17.89 0.85 -15.76
CA HIS A 226 -18.33 -0.47 -16.24
C HIS A 226 -19.76 -0.83 -15.81
N ARG A 227 -20.60 0.18 -15.56
CA ARG A 227 -21.93 0.01 -14.98
C ARG A 227 -22.80 -0.97 -15.78
N GLU A 228 -22.87 -0.81 -17.10
CA GLU A 228 -23.71 -1.67 -17.96
C GLU A 228 -23.26 -3.13 -17.94
N GLN A 229 -21.95 -3.37 -17.92
CA GLN A 229 -21.41 -4.74 -17.84
C GLN A 229 -21.69 -5.35 -16.47
N ILE A 230 -21.57 -4.57 -15.40
CA ILE A 230 -21.84 -5.03 -14.04
C ILE A 230 -23.32 -5.38 -13.89
N GLU A 231 -24.23 -4.55 -14.40
CA GLU A 231 -25.68 -4.76 -14.29
C GLU A 231 -26.16 -6.08 -14.92
N ARG A 232 -25.46 -6.58 -15.94
CA ARG A 232 -25.76 -7.87 -16.59
C ARG A 232 -25.31 -9.08 -15.77
N LEU A 233 -24.60 -8.90 -14.67
CA LEU A 233 -24.13 -10.00 -13.82
C LEU A 233 -25.21 -10.43 -12.80
N PRO A 234 -25.20 -11.69 -12.33
CA PRO A 234 -26.21 -12.22 -11.39
C PRO A 234 -26.36 -11.45 -10.07
N HIS A 235 -25.33 -10.70 -9.65
CA HIS A 235 -25.32 -9.85 -8.46
C HIS A 235 -24.90 -8.40 -8.77
N GLY A 236 -25.10 -7.96 -10.01
CA GLY A 236 -24.71 -6.63 -10.48
C GLY A 236 -25.36 -5.50 -9.70
N SER A 237 -26.66 -5.62 -9.43
CA SER A 237 -27.43 -4.64 -8.66
C SER A 237 -26.91 -4.47 -7.23
N GLU A 238 -26.51 -5.55 -6.57
CA GLU A 238 -25.92 -5.50 -5.22
C GLU A 238 -24.58 -4.77 -5.21
N VAL A 239 -23.74 -5.02 -6.22
CA VAL A 239 -22.46 -4.31 -6.38
C VAL A 239 -22.68 -2.81 -6.60
N LEU A 240 -23.61 -2.45 -7.49
CA LEU A 240 -23.92 -1.06 -7.79
C LEU A 240 -24.51 -0.34 -6.57
N THR A 241 -25.37 -1.03 -5.81
CA THR A 241 -25.90 -0.54 -4.54
C THR A 241 -24.79 -0.35 -3.50
N ALA A 242 -23.85 -1.29 -3.37
CA ALA A 242 -22.71 -1.17 -2.46
C ALA A 242 -21.80 0.02 -2.84
N ALA A 243 -21.58 0.25 -4.13
CA ALA A 243 -20.83 1.40 -4.63
C ALA A 243 -21.58 2.72 -4.39
N ALA A 244 -22.89 2.76 -4.59
CA ALA A 244 -23.74 3.92 -4.28
C ALA A 244 -23.69 4.25 -2.78
N ALA A 245 -23.85 3.24 -1.91
CA ALA A 245 -23.73 3.39 -0.47
C ALA A 245 -22.33 3.88 -0.04
N ALA A 246 -21.28 3.42 -0.72
CA ALA A 246 -19.90 3.86 -0.52
C ALA A 246 -19.69 5.33 -0.89
N ALA A 247 -20.27 5.78 -2.02
CA ALA A 247 -20.17 7.15 -2.48
C ALA A 247 -20.70 8.15 -1.45
N LEU A 248 -21.74 7.79 -0.70
CA LEU A 248 -22.35 8.64 0.33
C LEU A 248 -21.47 8.86 1.57
N ARG A 249 -20.36 8.14 1.74
CA ARG A 249 -19.47 8.36 2.89
C ARG A 249 -18.84 9.75 2.87
N ILE A 250 -18.48 10.26 1.70
CA ILE A 250 -17.80 11.56 1.53
C ILE A 250 -18.77 12.54 0.87
N ARG A 251 -19.03 13.68 1.53
CA ARG A 251 -20.03 14.67 1.05
C ARG A 251 -19.74 15.18 -0.36
N SER A 252 -18.48 15.41 -0.71
CA SER A 252 -18.07 15.90 -2.04
C SER A 252 -18.24 14.88 -3.17
N HIS A 253 -18.51 13.61 -2.86
CA HIS A 253 -18.74 12.57 -3.88
C HIS A 253 -20.17 12.59 -4.43
N LEU A 254 -21.14 13.13 -3.69
CA LEU A 254 -22.55 13.08 -4.07
C LEU A 254 -22.83 13.71 -5.45
N PRO A 255 -22.31 14.91 -5.80
CA PRO A 255 -22.50 15.46 -7.15
C PRO A 255 -21.86 14.60 -8.25
N LEU A 256 -20.69 14.00 -7.97
CA LEU A 256 -19.93 13.22 -8.95
C LEU A 256 -20.62 11.90 -9.31
N TYR A 257 -21.36 11.32 -8.37
CA TYR A 257 -22.00 10.02 -8.52
C TYR A 257 -23.53 10.10 -8.36
N ARG A 258 -24.11 11.28 -8.61
CA ARG A 258 -25.53 11.57 -8.45
C ARG A 258 -26.43 10.56 -9.15
N SER A 259 -26.14 10.27 -10.42
CA SER A 259 -26.91 9.31 -11.22
C SER A 259 -26.89 7.90 -10.61
N LEU A 260 -25.70 7.39 -10.27
CA LEU A 260 -25.56 6.08 -9.63
C LEU A 260 -26.34 6.02 -8.30
N VAL A 261 -26.20 7.04 -7.45
CA VAL A 261 -26.87 7.09 -6.14
C VAL A 261 -28.39 7.09 -6.29
N LEU A 262 -28.92 7.89 -7.22
CA LEU A 262 -30.36 8.00 -7.44
C LEU A 262 -30.95 6.72 -8.02
N ASP A 263 -30.27 6.08 -8.97
CA ASP A 263 -30.78 4.88 -9.62
C ASP A 263 -30.82 3.66 -8.67
N TYR A 264 -29.97 3.64 -7.65
CA TYR A 264 -29.93 2.59 -6.63
C TYR A 264 -30.42 3.07 -5.25
N ALA A 265 -31.05 4.24 -5.15
CA ALA A 265 -31.50 4.83 -3.88
C ALA A 265 -32.46 3.90 -3.12
N ASP A 266 -33.30 3.19 -3.86
CA ASP A 266 -34.32 2.28 -3.31
C ASP A 266 -33.72 1.06 -2.62
N ALA A 267 -32.58 0.59 -3.13
CA ALA A 267 -31.88 -0.59 -2.61
C ALA A 267 -30.89 -0.26 -1.47
N LEU A 268 -30.67 1.03 -1.17
CA LEU A 268 -29.73 1.44 -0.12
C LEU A 268 -30.13 0.91 1.26
N PRO A 269 -29.18 0.63 2.17
CA PRO A 269 -29.49 0.41 3.57
C PRO A 269 -30.14 1.65 4.20
N GLU A 270 -31.00 1.48 5.22
CA GLU A 270 -31.78 2.58 5.82
C GLU A 270 -30.89 3.73 6.32
N ASP A 271 -29.79 3.41 7.01
CA ASP A 271 -28.83 4.41 7.50
C ASP A 271 -28.22 5.24 6.37
N ARG A 272 -27.97 4.60 5.21
CA ARG A 272 -27.39 5.27 4.04
C ARG A 272 -28.43 6.11 3.32
N LEU A 273 -29.68 5.66 3.28
CA LEU A 273 -30.78 6.44 2.72
C LEU A 273 -31.09 7.68 3.58
N ARG A 274 -31.08 7.56 4.92
CA ARG A 274 -31.17 8.73 5.82
C ARG A 274 -30.02 9.71 5.63
N ARG A 275 -28.80 9.21 5.46
CA ARG A 275 -27.64 10.07 5.14
C ARG A 275 -27.81 10.78 3.81
N LEU A 276 -28.32 10.09 2.78
CA LEU A 276 -28.62 10.71 1.48
C LEU A 276 -29.66 11.83 1.64
N GLN A 277 -30.72 11.61 2.43
CA GLN A 277 -31.72 12.63 2.73
C GLN A 277 -31.12 13.87 3.39
N GLN A 278 -30.26 13.69 4.41
CA GLN A 278 -29.55 14.80 5.06
C GLN A 278 -28.69 15.59 4.07
N LEU A 279 -27.87 14.89 3.29
CA LEU A 279 -26.99 15.51 2.30
C LEU A 279 -27.76 16.23 1.18
N ALA A 280 -28.92 15.71 0.78
CA ALA A 280 -29.79 16.34 -0.20
C ALA A 280 -30.48 17.59 0.39
N ALA A 281 -30.92 17.55 1.65
CA ALA A 281 -31.53 18.69 2.33
C ALA A 281 -30.55 19.87 2.48
N GLU A 282 -29.29 19.58 2.84
CA GLU A 282 -28.21 20.59 2.92
C GLU A 282 -27.90 21.27 1.57
N ARG A 283 -28.37 20.68 0.47
CA ARG A 283 -28.12 21.14 -0.90
C ARG A 283 -29.42 21.44 -1.65
N ALA A 284 -30.54 21.60 -0.94
CA ALA A 284 -31.84 21.79 -1.56
C ALA A 284 -31.87 23.00 -2.50
N ASP A 285 -31.15 24.06 -2.15
CA ASP A 285 -31.03 25.28 -2.96
C ASP A 285 -30.15 25.10 -4.20
N GLU A 286 -29.13 24.23 -4.12
CA GLU A 286 -28.19 23.98 -5.22
C GLU A 286 -28.69 22.91 -6.21
N ASP A 287 -29.39 21.89 -5.72
CA ASP A 287 -29.88 20.75 -6.49
C ASP A 287 -31.30 20.33 -6.01
N PRO A 288 -32.33 21.11 -6.38
CA PRO A 288 -33.71 20.86 -5.93
C PRO A 288 -34.27 19.55 -6.47
N GLU A 289 -33.83 19.12 -7.66
CA GLU A 289 -34.26 17.87 -8.29
C GLU A 289 -33.77 16.65 -7.51
N LEU A 290 -32.52 16.68 -7.00
CA LEU A 290 -31.99 15.62 -6.14
C LEU A 290 -32.81 15.50 -4.85
N PHE A 291 -33.10 16.64 -4.21
CA PHE A 291 -33.87 16.68 -2.97
C PHE A 291 -35.26 16.08 -3.15
N GLU A 292 -35.99 16.47 -4.20
CA GLU A 292 -37.32 15.94 -4.47
C GLU A 292 -37.32 14.44 -4.76
N ARG A 293 -36.37 13.96 -5.57
CA ARG A 293 -36.29 12.54 -5.91
C ARG A 293 -35.95 11.68 -4.70
N VAL A 294 -35.04 12.15 -3.83
CA VAL A 294 -34.72 11.47 -2.56
C VAL A 294 -35.94 11.47 -1.62
N ARG A 295 -36.67 12.59 -1.53
CA ARG A 295 -37.89 12.69 -0.73
C ARG A 295 -38.96 11.70 -1.18
N GLN A 296 -39.16 11.57 -2.50
CA GLN A 296 -40.08 10.58 -3.07
C GLN A 296 -39.67 9.14 -2.72
N THR A 297 -38.39 8.80 -2.84
CA THR A 297 -37.86 7.48 -2.46
C THR A 297 -38.06 7.17 -0.98
N VAL A 298 -37.77 8.13 -0.09
CA VAL A 298 -37.96 7.99 1.36
C VAL A 298 -39.45 7.80 1.69
N ASN A 299 -40.32 8.63 1.12
CA ASN A 299 -41.77 8.54 1.34
C ASN A 299 -42.33 7.20 0.82
N ARG A 300 -41.83 6.67 -0.30
CA ARG A 300 -42.29 5.37 -0.79
C ARG A 300 -41.89 4.22 0.13
N ARG A 301 -40.72 4.31 0.77
CA ARG A 301 -40.17 3.23 1.62
C ARG A 301 -40.63 3.30 3.08
N PHE A 302 -40.83 4.50 3.62
CA PHE A 302 -41.16 4.73 5.03
C PHE A 302 -42.47 5.50 5.24
N GLY A 303 -43.12 6.01 4.19
CA GLY A 303 -44.36 6.79 4.30
C GLY A 303 -45.59 5.98 4.75
N GLY A 304 -45.46 4.65 4.89
CA GLY A 304 -46.43 3.81 5.60
C GLY A 304 -46.31 3.88 7.13
N ASP A 305 -45.17 4.33 7.67
CA ASP A 305 -44.91 4.52 9.10
C ASP A 305 -45.06 6.01 9.46
N ALA A 306 -46.24 6.56 9.22
CA ALA A 306 -46.59 7.90 9.67
C ALA A 306 -46.84 7.93 11.19
N SER A 307 -45.76 7.93 12.01
CA SER A 307 -45.73 8.66 13.29
C SER A 307 -44.33 8.70 13.92
N LYS A 308 -43.53 9.67 13.49
CA LYS A 308 -42.76 10.61 14.36
C LYS A 308 -41.67 11.30 13.55
N PRO A 309 -41.81 12.59 13.22
CA PRO A 309 -40.65 13.40 12.92
C PRO A 309 -39.86 13.60 14.22
N GLN A 310 -38.70 12.95 14.35
CA GLN A 310 -37.69 13.42 15.30
C GLN A 310 -37.08 14.70 14.74
N ALA A 311 -37.42 15.82 15.38
CA ALA A 311 -36.82 17.11 15.11
C ALA A 311 -35.30 17.04 15.30
N VAL A 312 -34.57 17.43 14.26
CA VAL A 312 -33.14 17.75 14.38
C VAL A 312 -33.04 19.04 15.21
N PRO A 313 -32.24 19.08 16.29
CA PRO A 313 -32.08 20.32 17.04
C PRO A 313 -31.29 21.30 16.18
N VAL A 314 -31.95 22.41 15.82
CA VAL A 314 -31.29 23.62 15.33
C VAL A 314 -30.50 24.19 16.51
N LEU A 315 -29.17 24.15 16.43
CA LEU A 315 -28.30 24.92 17.31
C LEU A 315 -28.44 26.39 16.94
N SER A 316 -29.44 27.06 17.50
CA SER A 316 -29.45 28.52 17.58
C SER A 316 -28.54 28.92 18.73
N GLY A 317 -27.35 29.39 18.39
CA GLY A 317 -26.59 30.25 19.28
C GLY A 317 -27.10 31.67 19.09
N GLU A 318 -27.63 32.28 20.15
CA GLU A 318 -27.54 33.72 20.42
C GLU A 318 -28.11 34.00 21.83
N ASP A 319 -27.41 34.90 22.52
CA ASP A 319 -27.79 35.70 23.68
C ASP A 319 -27.77 35.11 25.09
N ALA A 320 -26.70 35.46 25.84
CA ALA A 320 -26.85 36.03 27.18
C ALA A 320 -25.59 36.81 27.59
N HIS A 321 -25.57 38.11 27.28
CA HIS A 321 -24.87 39.11 28.08
C HIS A 321 -25.92 39.84 28.92
N SER A 322 -25.57 40.11 30.19
CA SER A 322 -26.06 41.20 31.06
C SER A 322 -26.85 40.82 32.34
N LYS A 323 -26.27 41.28 33.46
CA LYS A 323 -26.78 41.45 34.85
C LYS A 323 -26.75 40.19 35.71
N SER A 324 -26.03 40.14 36.85
CA SER A 324 -25.68 41.19 37.81
C SER A 324 -24.29 41.00 38.40
#